data_AF-A0A3B9K4A6-F1
#
_entry.id   AF-A0A3B9K4A6-F1
#
_cell.length_a   1.000
_cell.length_b   1.000
_cell.length_c   1.000
_cell.angle_alpha   90.00
_cell.angle_beta   90.00
_cell.angle_gamma   90.00
#
_symmetry.space_group_name_H-M   'P 1'
#
loop_
_entity.id
_entity.type
_entity.pdbx_description
1 polymer ?
#
loop_
_entity_poly.entity_id
_entity_poly.type
_entity_poly.pdbx_seq_one_letter_code
_entity_poly.pdbx_strand_id
1 'polypeptide(L)'
;MNIAQVITQELGISPQQTEAVIRLIDEGNTIPFIARYRKEMTGAMNDEVLRKFDERLRSLRALEERRQTVLTTIEGLGQLTDELRTRVEGAMTSVELEDIYRPYRPKRRTRAMIAREKELLGLAEYILSDAAVPAETEAKKYVDPEKEVPDVQTALSMAKDIIAEMVSDNADFRTFIRNMTVNEGMLVTAKKAVRANASDTSSADGKAAGKASSAKAAGKTAEVQNKKLADREQVYENYFEYEEALKRIPGHRILAINRGEAEKFLTVKIEAPEEKILERLYKAFGCGKNGVMETLRKEACEDAYRRLIAPSIETEIRNALTEKAQDGALEIFDSNLEQLLMQPPVAGKTVLGWDPAFRTGCKLAVVDATGQVLDTAVIYPTAPQMKVAESERVLDRLIDRYHVNVISVGNGTASRESEQVISDYLKKTKKPVQYVIVNEAGASVYSASAAGT
;
A
#
# COMPACT_ATOMS: atom_id res chain seq x y z
N MET A 1 -13.00 -3.20 25.84
CA MET A 1 -12.60 -1.76 25.95
C MET A 1 -13.84 -0.88 25.83
N ASN A 2 -13.91 0.28 26.49
CA ASN A 2 -15.04 1.21 26.30
C ASN A 2 -14.78 2.11 25.06
N ILE A 3 -15.34 1.71 23.91
CA ILE A 3 -15.16 2.41 22.63
C ILE A 3 -15.58 3.88 22.72
N ALA A 4 -16.73 4.17 23.34
CA ALA A 4 -17.24 5.53 23.45
C ALA A 4 -16.27 6.43 24.24
N GLN A 5 -15.69 5.91 25.32
CA GLN A 5 -14.71 6.67 26.11
C GLN A 5 -13.44 7.00 25.32
N VAL A 6 -12.94 6.04 24.52
CA VAL A 6 -11.76 6.26 23.67
C VAL A 6 -12.02 7.37 22.65
N ILE A 7 -13.14 7.29 21.92
CA ILE A 7 -13.49 8.29 20.89
C ILE A 7 -13.71 9.68 21.53
N THR A 8 -14.35 9.72 22.70
CA THR A 8 -14.57 10.95 23.47
C THR A 8 -13.24 11.65 23.78
N GLN A 9 -12.25 10.90 24.25
CA GLN A 9 -10.92 11.43 24.59
C GLN A 9 -10.13 11.86 23.33
N GLU A 10 -10.15 11.05 22.28
CA GLU A 10 -9.40 11.32 21.05
C GLU A 10 -9.93 12.53 20.27
N LEU A 11 -11.26 12.69 20.19
CA LEU A 11 -11.89 13.78 19.45
C LEU A 11 -12.21 15.01 20.30
N GLY A 12 -12.03 14.93 21.63
CA GLY A 12 -12.30 16.04 22.55
C GLY A 12 -13.77 16.47 22.60
N ILE A 13 -14.68 15.52 22.42
CA ILE A 13 -16.15 15.72 22.38
C ILE A 13 -16.79 15.22 23.68
N SER A 14 -18.04 15.61 23.98
CA SER A 14 -18.69 15.15 25.21
C SER A 14 -19.15 13.69 25.11
N PRO A 15 -19.19 12.93 26.22
CA PRO A 15 -19.70 11.56 26.22
C PRO A 15 -21.13 11.45 25.68
N GLN A 16 -22.00 12.42 26.01
CA GLN A 16 -23.38 12.41 25.50
C GLN A 16 -23.43 12.57 23.98
N GLN A 17 -22.57 13.42 23.42
CA GLN A 17 -22.45 13.59 21.97
C GLN A 17 -21.95 12.31 21.32
N THR A 18 -20.91 11.68 21.88
CA THR A 18 -20.37 10.41 21.38
C THR A 18 -21.44 9.32 21.31
N GLU A 19 -22.19 9.12 22.39
CA GLU A 19 -23.26 8.13 22.43
C GLU A 19 -24.37 8.44 21.42
N ALA A 20 -24.74 9.72 21.27
CA ALA A 20 -25.73 10.14 20.28
C ALA A 20 -25.27 9.85 18.85
N VAL A 21 -24.01 10.16 18.51
CA VAL A 21 -23.46 9.87 17.17
C VAL A 21 -23.40 8.37 16.90
N ILE A 22 -22.92 7.56 17.86
CA ILE A 22 -22.90 6.09 17.73
C ILE A 22 -24.30 5.56 17.45
N ARG A 23 -25.31 5.99 18.22
CA ARG A 23 -26.69 5.56 18.04
C ARG A 23 -27.22 5.90 16.66
N LEU A 24 -26.97 7.13 16.19
CA LEU A 24 -27.41 7.57 14.86
C LEU A 24 -26.75 6.75 13.73
N ILE A 25 -25.46 6.43 13.85
CA ILE A 25 -24.77 5.57 12.88
C ILE A 25 -25.34 4.15 12.90
N ASP A 26 -25.61 3.59 14.09
CA ASP A 26 -26.15 2.25 14.25
C ASP A 26 -27.60 2.12 13.76
N GLU A 27 -28.38 3.21 13.83
CA GLU A 27 -29.69 3.34 13.20
C GLU A 27 -29.61 3.40 11.65
N GLY A 28 -28.41 3.41 11.07
CA GLY A 28 -28.18 3.42 9.63
C GLY A 28 -28.22 4.81 8.99
N ASN A 29 -28.17 5.89 9.80
CA ASN A 29 -28.16 7.25 9.26
C ASN A 29 -26.81 7.55 8.58
N THR A 30 -26.86 8.20 7.41
CA THR A 30 -25.64 8.62 6.71
C THR A 30 -25.00 9.84 7.37
N ILE A 31 -23.68 10.00 7.23
CA ILE A 31 -22.96 11.16 7.78
C ILE A 31 -23.55 12.51 7.30
N PRO A 32 -23.84 12.72 5.99
CA PRO A 32 -24.47 13.96 5.55
C PRO A 32 -25.85 14.19 6.19
N PHE A 33 -26.61 13.13 6.44
CA PHE A 33 -27.91 13.24 7.11
C PHE A 33 -27.75 13.67 8.57
N ILE A 34 -26.82 13.06 9.30
CA ILE A 34 -26.53 13.41 10.70
C ILE A 34 -26.07 14.86 10.79
N ALA A 35 -25.09 15.24 9.98
CA ALA A 35 -24.53 16.60 9.96
C ALA A 35 -25.58 17.67 9.62
N ARG A 36 -26.54 17.37 8.74
CA ARG A 36 -27.55 18.33 8.30
C ARG A 36 -28.77 18.38 9.23
N TYR A 37 -29.27 17.24 9.68
CA TYR A 37 -30.59 17.11 10.31
C TYR A 37 -30.56 16.66 11.78
N ARG A 38 -29.39 16.40 12.36
CA ARG A 38 -29.23 15.96 13.76
C ARG A 38 -28.27 16.83 14.57
N LYS A 39 -28.05 18.07 14.13
CA LYS A 39 -27.11 19.03 14.74
C LYS A 39 -27.31 19.22 16.24
N GLU A 40 -28.55 19.32 16.71
CA GLU A 40 -28.81 19.52 18.14
C GLU A 40 -28.36 18.33 18.99
N MET A 41 -28.49 17.12 18.45
CA MET A 41 -28.11 15.88 19.15
C MET A 41 -26.59 15.66 19.14
N THR A 42 -25.90 16.16 18.12
CA THR A 42 -24.44 16.02 17.97
C THR A 42 -23.68 17.25 18.45
N GLY A 43 -24.35 18.33 18.86
CA GLY A 43 -23.71 19.61 19.19
C GLY A 43 -23.08 20.31 17.98
N ALA A 44 -23.74 20.21 16.83
CA ALA A 44 -23.39 20.86 15.56
C ALA A 44 -22.03 20.43 14.98
N MET A 45 -21.64 19.16 15.16
CA MET A 45 -20.51 18.58 14.43
C MET A 45 -20.70 18.69 12.91
N ASN A 46 -19.63 19.02 12.20
CA ASN A 46 -19.61 19.07 10.74
C ASN A 46 -19.33 17.68 10.14
N ASP A 47 -19.50 17.56 8.81
CA ASP A 47 -19.26 16.31 8.08
C ASP A 47 -17.84 15.73 8.32
N GLU A 48 -16.81 16.58 8.38
CA GLU A 48 -15.43 16.14 8.55
C GLU A 48 -15.22 15.43 9.90
N VAL A 49 -15.70 16.02 10.99
CA VAL A 49 -15.60 15.42 12.33
C VAL A 49 -16.40 14.11 12.38
N LEU A 50 -17.60 14.08 11.80
CA LEU A 50 -18.44 12.89 11.80
C LEU A 50 -17.86 11.75 10.94
N ARG A 51 -17.13 12.04 9.86
CA ARG A 51 -16.42 11.03 9.07
C ARG A 51 -15.25 10.41 9.85
N LYS A 52 -14.41 11.25 10.46
CA LYS A 52 -13.32 10.78 11.34
C LYS A 52 -13.86 9.95 12.50
N PHE A 53 -15.01 10.34 13.04
CA PHE A 53 -15.72 9.58 14.07
C PHE A 53 -16.13 8.19 13.55
N ASP A 54 -16.81 8.10 12.40
CA ASP A 54 -17.27 6.82 11.84
C ASP A 54 -16.11 5.87 11.50
N GLU A 55 -15.05 6.39 10.89
CA GLU A 55 -13.82 5.63 10.62
C GLU A 55 -13.20 5.08 11.89
N ARG A 56 -13.06 5.92 12.93
CA ARG A 56 -12.51 5.50 14.21
C ARG A 56 -13.40 4.50 14.94
N LEU A 57 -14.72 4.70 14.90
CA LEU A 57 -15.71 3.77 15.45
C LEU A 57 -15.58 2.38 14.81
N ARG A 58 -15.48 2.32 13.48
CA ARG A 58 -15.29 1.06 12.74
C ARG A 58 -13.97 0.39 13.10
N SER A 59 -12.88 1.15 13.14
CA SER A 59 -11.56 0.67 13.56
C SER A 59 -11.58 0.04 14.96
N LEU A 60 -12.18 0.73 15.93
CA LEU A 60 -12.27 0.25 17.31
C LEU A 60 -13.19 -0.97 17.45
N ARG A 61 -14.29 -1.04 16.68
CA ARG A 61 -15.16 -2.22 16.61
C ARG A 61 -14.43 -3.43 16.05
N ALA A 62 -13.69 -3.26 14.95
CA ALA A 62 -12.88 -4.32 14.37
C ALA A 62 -11.81 -4.83 15.35
N LEU A 63 -11.17 -3.92 16.11
CA LEU A 63 -10.23 -4.30 17.16
C LEU A 63 -10.90 -5.11 18.28
N GLU A 64 -12.10 -4.72 18.72
CA GLU A 64 -12.85 -5.45 19.75
C GLU A 64 -13.30 -6.83 19.29
N GLU A 65 -13.80 -6.94 18.06
CA GLU A 65 -14.16 -8.24 17.46
C GLU A 65 -12.93 -9.16 17.37
N ARG A 66 -11.80 -8.60 16.93
CA ARG A 66 -10.54 -9.34 16.87
C ARG A 66 -10.07 -9.78 18.26
N ARG A 67 -10.19 -8.90 19.26
CA ARG A 67 -9.85 -9.20 20.66
C ARG A 67 -10.67 -10.37 21.19
N GLN A 68 -11.98 -10.37 20.94
CA GLN A 68 -12.85 -11.47 21.37
C GLN A 68 -12.45 -12.80 20.71
N THR A 69 -12.09 -12.76 19.42
CA THR A 69 -11.59 -13.93 18.69
C THR A 69 -10.29 -14.46 19.30
N VAL A 70 -9.37 -13.57 19.65
CA VAL A 70 -8.10 -13.91 20.32
C VAL A 70 -8.36 -14.56 21.68
N LEU A 71 -9.20 -13.95 22.52
CA LEU A 71 -9.56 -14.50 23.83
C LEU A 71 -10.16 -15.90 23.72
N THR A 72 -11.13 -16.07 22.81
CA THR A 72 -11.80 -17.37 22.57
C THR A 72 -10.80 -18.43 22.12
N THR A 73 -9.82 -18.05 21.28
CA THR A 73 -8.78 -18.97 20.80
C THR A 73 -7.86 -19.41 21.94
N ILE A 74 -7.40 -18.47 22.77
CA ILE A 74 -6.49 -18.75 23.89
C ILE A 74 -7.22 -19.58 24.97
N GLU A 75 -8.49 -19.28 25.23
CA GLU A 75 -9.34 -20.04 26.15
C GLU A 75 -9.55 -21.47 25.66
N GLY A 76 -9.79 -21.68 24.36
CA GLY A 76 -9.90 -23.01 23.76
C GLY A 76 -8.62 -23.86 23.87
N LEU A 77 -7.46 -23.23 24.02
CA LEU A 77 -6.18 -23.89 24.29
C LEU A 77 -5.96 -24.19 25.78
N GLY A 78 -6.80 -23.69 26.68
CA GLY A 78 -6.64 -23.82 28.13
C GLY A 78 -5.48 -22.99 28.70
N GLN A 79 -5.01 -21.99 27.96
CA GLN A 79 -3.82 -21.18 28.31
C GLN A 79 -4.17 -19.75 28.75
N LEU A 80 -5.45 -19.42 28.90
CA LEU A 80 -5.90 -18.09 29.27
C LEU A 80 -5.73 -17.85 30.78
N THR A 81 -4.61 -17.25 31.18
CA THR A 81 -4.38 -16.77 32.55
C THR A 81 -5.01 -15.39 32.78
N ASP A 82 -5.25 -15.02 34.03
CA ASP A 82 -5.80 -13.69 34.38
C ASP A 82 -4.88 -12.54 33.95
N GLU A 83 -3.56 -12.75 34.05
CA GLU A 83 -2.56 -11.79 33.58
C GLU A 83 -2.63 -11.63 32.05
N LEU A 84 -2.71 -12.74 31.31
CA LEU A 84 -2.81 -12.71 29.85
C LEU A 84 -4.12 -12.09 29.38
N ARG A 85 -5.24 -12.41 30.04
CA ARG A 85 -6.54 -11.78 29.81
C ARG A 85 -6.43 -10.26 29.96
N THR A 86 -5.85 -9.80 31.07
CA THR A 86 -5.66 -8.37 31.34
C THR A 86 -4.84 -7.69 30.25
N ARG A 87 -3.76 -8.34 29.78
CA ARG A 87 -2.93 -7.81 28.69
C ARG A 87 -3.69 -7.72 27.36
N VAL A 88 -4.45 -8.75 27.00
CA VAL A 88 -5.26 -8.78 25.76
C VAL A 88 -6.37 -7.70 25.80
N GLU A 89 -7.02 -7.54 26.97
CA GLU A 89 -8.05 -6.53 27.19
C GLU A 89 -7.49 -5.11 27.18
N GLY A 90 -6.26 -4.92 27.66
CA GLY A 90 -5.55 -3.65 27.68
C GLY A 90 -4.94 -3.22 26.35
N ALA A 91 -4.84 -4.12 25.35
CA ALA A 91 -4.23 -3.79 24.07
C ALA A 91 -5.03 -2.71 23.33
N MET A 92 -4.39 -1.57 23.02
CA MET A 92 -5.06 -0.40 22.42
C MET A 92 -4.93 -0.34 20.90
N THR A 93 -4.07 -1.19 20.33
CA THR A 93 -3.81 -1.24 18.88
C THR A 93 -3.90 -2.68 18.37
N SER A 94 -4.21 -2.82 17.08
CA SER A 94 -4.21 -4.13 16.41
C SER A 94 -2.83 -4.79 16.46
N VAL A 95 -1.77 -4.00 16.33
CA VAL A 95 -0.38 -4.49 16.37
C VAL A 95 -0.04 -5.09 17.73
N GLU A 96 -0.36 -4.37 18.81
CA GLU A 96 -0.13 -4.85 20.18
C GLU A 96 -0.94 -6.13 20.47
N LEU A 97 -2.20 -6.18 20.03
CA LEU A 97 -3.05 -7.35 20.18
C LEU A 97 -2.47 -8.57 19.43
N GLU A 98 -1.99 -8.39 18.19
CA GLU A 98 -1.38 -9.46 17.40
C GLU A 98 -0.04 -9.93 17.98
N ASP A 99 0.77 -9.04 18.56
CA ASP A 99 2.00 -9.42 19.26
C ASP A 99 1.71 -10.29 20.49
N ILE A 100 0.66 -9.98 21.26
CA ILE A 100 0.22 -10.80 22.40
C ILE A 100 -0.33 -12.15 21.94
N TYR A 101 -1.08 -12.18 20.84
CA TYR A 101 -1.69 -13.40 20.30
C TYR A 101 -0.69 -14.33 19.61
N ARG A 102 0.45 -13.82 19.13
CA ARG A 102 1.43 -14.57 18.31
C ARG A 102 1.82 -15.96 18.84
N PRO A 103 2.10 -16.16 20.15
CA PRO A 103 2.46 -17.48 20.68
C PRO A 103 1.35 -18.53 20.54
N TYR A 104 0.09 -18.08 20.52
CA TYR A 104 -1.12 -18.91 20.53
C TYR A 104 -1.71 -19.12 19.14
N ARG A 105 -1.17 -18.45 18.13
CA ARG A 105 -1.66 -18.56 16.76
C ARG A 105 -1.41 -19.99 16.24
N PRO A 106 -2.38 -20.62 15.55
CA PRO A 106 -2.15 -21.88 14.86
C PRO A 106 -0.94 -21.79 13.93
N LYS A 107 0.11 -22.58 14.20
CA LYS A 107 1.35 -22.57 13.41
C LYS A 107 1.35 -23.72 12.42
N ARG A 108 1.87 -23.46 11.21
CA ARG A 108 2.32 -24.54 10.31
C ARG A 108 3.46 -25.28 10.98
N ARG A 109 3.63 -26.58 10.71
CA ARG A 109 4.68 -27.43 11.31
C ARG A 109 6.06 -26.74 11.28
N THR A 110 6.49 -26.17 12.42
CA THR A 110 7.74 -25.39 12.54
C THR A 110 8.91 -26.31 12.89
N ARG A 111 10.15 -25.82 12.71
CA ARG A 111 11.34 -26.55 13.17
C ARG A 111 11.32 -26.80 14.67
N ALA A 112 10.88 -25.80 15.45
CA ALA A 112 10.69 -25.93 16.89
C ALA A 112 9.63 -26.97 17.26
N MET A 113 8.50 -27.03 16.54
CA MET A 113 7.48 -28.07 16.74
C MET A 113 8.05 -29.46 16.48
N ILE A 114 8.77 -29.66 15.37
CA ILE A 114 9.43 -30.93 15.05
C ILE A 114 10.44 -31.31 16.14
N ALA A 115 11.19 -30.34 16.66
CA ALA A 115 12.12 -30.58 17.77
C ALA A 115 11.41 -30.96 19.08
N ARG A 116 10.25 -30.37 19.39
CA ARG A 116 9.41 -30.78 20.53
C ARG A 116 8.80 -32.18 20.34
N GLU A 117 8.35 -32.51 19.13
CA GLU A 117 7.87 -33.86 18.76
C GLU A 117 8.96 -34.93 18.98
N LYS A 118 10.23 -34.56 18.79
CA LYS A 118 11.41 -35.40 19.04
C LYS A 118 11.92 -35.32 20.49
N GLU A 119 11.11 -34.78 21.41
CA GLU A 119 11.38 -34.72 22.85
C GLU A 119 12.61 -33.88 23.25
N LEU A 120 13.03 -32.94 22.41
CA LEU A 120 14.20 -32.09 22.65
C LEU A 120 13.92 -30.86 23.52
N LEU A 121 12.70 -30.72 24.05
CA LEU A 121 12.33 -29.62 24.94
C LEU A 121 13.21 -29.59 26.20
N GLY A 122 13.47 -30.74 26.80
CA GLY A 122 14.34 -30.84 27.98
C GLY A 122 15.77 -30.36 27.70
N LEU A 123 16.30 -30.61 26.50
CA LEU A 123 17.62 -30.10 26.09
C LEU A 123 17.60 -28.58 25.89
N ALA A 124 16.53 -28.01 25.34
CA ALA A 124 16.37 -26.57 25.20
C ALA A 124 16.30 -25.88 26.58
N GLU A 125 15.49 -26.39 27.50
CA GLU A 125 15.40 -25.90 28.88
C GLU A 125 16.75 -26.02 29.61
N TYR A 126 17.49 -27.11 29.36
CA TYR A 126 18.83 -27.29 29.90
C TYR A 126 19.81 -26.21 29.42
N ILE A 127 19.80 -25.87 28.12
CA ILE A 127 20.62 -24.78 27.55
C ILE A 127 20.25 -23.42 28.17
N LEU A 128 18.97 -23.22 28.51
CA LEU A 128 18.49 -21.98 29.14
C LEU A 128 18.81 -21.90 30.64
N SER A 129 19.09 -23.04 31.28
CA SER A 129 19.44 -23.12 32.69
C SER A 129 20.85 -22.59 33.00
N ASP A 130 21.16 -22.43 34.29
CA ASP A 130 22.50 -22.06 34.78
C ASP A 130 23.40 -23.31 35.00
N ALA A 131 23.20 -24.38 34.23
CA ALA A 131 23.99 -25.60 34.34
C ALA A 131 25.49 -25.35 34.04
N ALA A 132 26.36 -25.94 34.87
CA ALA A 132 27.82 -25.82 34.73
C ALA A 132 28.42 -26.82 33.73
N VAL A 133 27.69 -27.86 33.34
CA VAL A 133 28.15 -28.91 32.43
C VAL A 133 27.83 -28.51 30.98
N PRO A 134 28.74 -28.68 30.00
CA PRO A 134 28.49 -28.33 28.60
C PRO A 134 27.26 -29.04 28.01
N ALA A 135 26.51 -28.33 27.17
CA ALA A 135 25.29 -28.85 26.54
C ALA A 135 25.57 -30.08 25.67
N GLU A 136 26.77 -30.21 25.10
CA GLU A 136 27.19 -31.37 24.32
C GLU A 136 27.15 -32.66 25.15
N THR A 137 27.38 -32.56 26.46
CA THR A 137 27.33 -33.73 27.35
C THR A 137 25.89 -34.14 27.61
N GLU A 138 25.01 -33.17 27.86
CA GLU A 138 23.59 -33.42 28.06
C GLU A 138 22.92 -33.92 26.78
N ALA A 139 23.26 -33.33 25.64
CA ALA A 139 22.72 -33.64 24.33
C ALA A 139 22.92 -35.10 23.91
N LYS A 140 23.95 -35.79 24.44
CA LYS A 140 24.16 -37.23 24.20
C LYS A 140 22.97 -38.08 24.63
N LYS A 141 22.21 -37.64 25.65
CA LYS A 141 21.01 -38.35 26.14
C LYS A 141 19.85 -38.28 25.14
N TYR A 142 19.90 -37.33 24.21
CA TYR A 142 18.84 -37.05 23.24
C TYR A 142 19.19 -37.53 21.82
N VAL A 143 20.34 -38.20 21.64
CA VAL A 143 20.74 -38.79 20.35
C VAL A 143 19.94 -40.07 20.16
N ASP A 144 19.08 -40.05 19.15
CA ASP A 144 18.19 -41.15 18.79
C ASP A 144 17.99 -41.14 17.26
N PRO A 145 18.71 -42.00 16.52
CA PRO A 145 18.55 -42.12 15.07
C PRO A 145 17.13 -42.50 14.62
N GLU A 146 16.36 -43.22 15.46
CA GLU A 146 14.98 -43.60 15.12
C GLU A 146 14.02 -42.40 15.19
N LYS A 147 14.32 -41.44 16.06
CA LYS A 147 13.64 -40.13 16.10
C LYS A 147 14.25 -39.11 15.13
N GLU A 148 15.08 -39.56 14.17
CA GLU A 148 15.81 -38.71 13.23
C GLU A 148 16.67 -37.63 13.95
N VAL A 149 17.33 -38.01 15.05
CA VAL A 149 18.34 -37.22 15.77
C VAL A 149 19.64 -38.04 15.79
N PRO A 150 20.39 -38.12 14.68
CA PRO A 150 21.50 -39.07 14.52
C PRO A 150 22.75 -38.71 15.33
N ASP A 151 22.92 -37.45 15.73
CA ASP A 151 24.12 -36.97 16.42
C ASP A 151 23.84 -35.79 17.36
N VAL A 152 24.82 -35.47 18.20
CA VAL A 152 24.78 -34.38 19.19
C VAL A 152 24.57 -33.01 18.53
N GLN A 153 25.14 -32.78 17.35
CA GLN A 153 25.03 -31.49 16.66
C GLN A 153 23.60 -31.24 16.18
N THR A 154 22.95 -32.29 15.68
CA THR A 154 21.55 -32.27 15.30
C THR A 154 20.66 -32.00 16.52
N ALA A 155 20.89 -32.69 17.63
CA ALA A 155 20.14 -32.45 18.87
C ALA A 155 20.27 -30.99 19.35
N LEU A 156 21.49 -30.43 19.37
CA LEU A 156 21.73 -29.04 19.75
C LEU A 156 21.11 -28.05 18.76
N SER A 157 21.21 -28.29 17.46
CA SER A 157 20.59 -27.45 16.43
C SER A 157 19.08 -27.39 16.59
N MET A 158 18.44 -28.54 16.80
CA MET A 158 17.00 -28.65 17.00
C MET A 158 16.54 -28.05 18.34
N ALA A 159 17.34 -28.17 19.40
CA ALA A 159 17.09 -27.46 20.66
C ALA A 159 17.21 -25.93 20.48
N LYS A 160 18.17 -25.45 19.69
CA LYS A 160 18.27 -24.02 19.31
C LYS A 160 17.04 -23.54 18.53
N ASP A 161 16.47 -24.37 17.65
CA ASP A 161 15.22 -24.02 16.95
C ASP A 161 14.07 -23.76 17.94
N ILE A 162 13.96 -24.54 19.04
CA ILE A 162 12.97 -24.31 20.10
C ILE A 162 13.21 -22.96 20.78
N ILE A 163 14.46 -22.69 21.18
CA ILE A 163 14.84 -21.44 21.84
C ILE A 163 14.58 -20.24 20.92
N ALA A 164 14.91 -20.37 19.62
CA ALA A 164 14.71 -19.31 18.64
C ALA A 164 13.23 -18.94 18.50
N GLU A 165 12.33 -19.93 18.53
CA GLU A 165 10.89 -19.69 18.54
C GLU A 165 10.45 -18.98 19.83
N MET A 166 10.94 -19.41 21.00
CA MET A 166 10.63 -18.76 22.29
C MET A 166 11.05 -17.29 22.31
N VAL A 167 12.24 -16.98 21.79
CA VAL A 167 12.75 -15.61 21.66
C VAL A 167 11.89 -14.81 20.66
N SER A 168 11.53 -15.40 19.52
CA SER A 168 10.74 -14.74 18.49
C SER A 168 9.33 -14.37 18.92
N ASP A 169 8.73 -15.19 19.78
CA ASP A 169 7.37 -15.00 20.27
C ASP A 169 7.27 -14.08 21.49
N ASN A 170 8.40 -13.60 22.01
CA ASN A 170 8.41 -12.65 23.10
C ASN A 170 8.00 -11.24 22.61
N ALA A 171 6.86 -10.74 23.11
CA ALA A 171 6.30 -9.45 22.71
C ALA A 171 7.19 -8.25 23.07
N ASP A 172 7.89 -8.28 24.20
CA ASP A 172 8.78 -7.19 24.61
C ASP A 172 9.98 -7.09 23.67
N PHE A 173 10.52 -8.24 23.27
CA PHE A 173 11.62 -8.30 22.31
C PHE A 173 11.22 -7.72 20.97
N ARG A 174 10.08 -8.16 20.44
CA ARG A 174 9.54 -7.61 19.18
C ARG A 174 9.30 -6.11 19.27
N THR A 175 8.74 -5.63 20.37
CA THR A 175 8.43 -4.21 20.58
C THR A 175 9.69 -3.35 20.53
N PHE A 176 10.74 -3.68 21.30
CA PHE A 176 11.94 -2.85 21.29
C PHE A 176 12.70 -2.97 19.97
N ILE A 177 12.71 -4.16 19.33
CA ILE A 177 13.36 -4.35 18.03
C ILE A 177 12.66 -3.50 16.97
N ARG A 178 11.33 -3.56 16.88
CA ARG A 178 10.53 -2.73 15.98
C ARG A 178 10.82 -1.25 16.18
N ASN A 179 10.80 -0.79 17.42
CA ASN A 179 11.05 0.62 17.74
C ASN A 179 12.46 1.06 17.35
N MET A 180 13.47 0.21 17.55
CA MET A 180 14.84 0.53 17.18
C MET A 180 15.02 0.53 15.65
N THR A 181 14.43 -0.44 14.95
CA THR A 181 14.41 -0.47 13.49
C THR A 181 13.72 0.77 12.92
N VAL A 182 12.56 1.18 13.43
CA VAL A 182 11.87 2.40 12.94
C VAL A 182 12.67 3.67 13.19
N ASN A 183 13.36 3.77 14.33
CA ASN A 183 14.07 5.00 14.70
C ASN A 183 15.44 5.15 14.04
N GLU A 184 16.16 4.05 13.83
CA GLU A 184 17.56 4.06 13.38
C GLU A 184 17.79 3.33 12.05
N GLY A 185 16.80 2.57 11.57
CA GLY A 185 16.91 1.81 10.33
C GLY A 185 16.75 2.66 9.07
N MET A 186 17.32 2.15 7.99
CA MET A 186 17.28 2.73 6.66
C MET A 186 16.43 1.86 5.73
N LEU A 187 15.62 2.49 4.89
CA LEU A 187 15.06 1.85 3.71
C LEU A 187 16.09 1.96 2.59
N VAL A 188 16.53 0.82 2.07
CA VAL A 188 17.50 0.73 0.98
C VAL A 188 16.86 0.11 -0.24
N THR A 189 17.24 0.62 -1.40
CA THR A 189 16.76 0.15 -2.70
C THR A 189 17.93 -0.09 -3.62
N ALA A 190 17.82 -1.16 -4.40
CA ALA A 190 18.81 -1.51 -5.41
C ALA A 190 18.12 -1.84 -6.73
N LYS A 191 18.79 -1.55 -7.84
CA LYS A 191 18.34 -2.01 -9.17
C LYS A 191 18.23 -3.53 -9.20
N LYS A 192 17.08 -4.04 -9.61
CA LYS A 192 16.92 -5.48 -9.82
C LYS A 192 17.67 -5.90 -11.07
N ALA A 193 18.59 -6.87 -10.93
CA ALA A 193 19.25 -7.46 -12.08
C ALA A 193 18.19 -8.11 -13.00
N VAL A 194 18.10 -7.63 -14.24
CA VAL A 194 17.28 -8.25 -15.27
C VAL A 194 17.86 -9.64 -15.52
N ARG A 195 17.18 -10.70 -15.05
CA ARG A 195 17.46 -12.04 -15.55
C ARG A 195 17.06 -12.04 -17.01
N ALA A 196 18.03 -11.97 -17.91
CA ALA A 196 17.82 -12.36 -19.29
C ALA A 196 17.32 -13.80 -19.27
N ASN A 197 16.08 -14.04 -19.70
CA ASN A 197 15.57 -15.39 -19.92
C ASN A 197 16.38 -16.02 -21.05
N ALA A 198 17.50 -16.66 -20.70
CA ALA A 198 18.19 -17.62 -21.54
C ALA A 198 17.51 -18.99 -21.35
N SER A 199 16.33 -19.15 -21.92
CA SER A 199 15.73 -20.48 -22.15
C SER A 199 14.58 -20.35 -23.15
N ASP A 200 14.93 -20.21 -24.43
CA ASP A 200 14.10 -20.67 -25.55
C ASP A 200 14.96 -20.89 -26.81
N THR A 201 16.15 -21.46 -26.62
CA THR A 201 16.94 -22.05 -27.71
C THR A 201 17.28 -23.49 -27.35
N SER A 202 16.29 -24.37 -27.47
CA SER A 202 16.56 -25.78 -27.70
C SER A 202 15.58 -26.37 -28.72
N SER A 203 16.17 -26.92 -29.78
CA SER A 203 15.62 -27.85 -30.77
C SER A 203 14.81 -27.30 -31.94
N ALA A 204 15.51 -27.04 -33.05
CA ALA A 204 14.95 -27.19 -34.40
C ALA A 204 16.08 -27.45 -35.41
N ASP A 205 16.77 -28.60 -35.26
CA ASP A 205 17.43 -29.23 -36.40
C ASP A 205 16.35 -29.94 -37.22
N GLY A 206 16.02 -29.41 -38.41
CA GLY A 206 15.03 -30.06 -39.27
C GLY A 206 14.44 -29.20 -40.39
N LYS A 207 15.22 -29.02 -41.46
CA LYS A 207 14.82 -28.90 -42.88
C LYS A 207 13.65 -27.98 -43.30
N ALA A 208 14.07 -27.01 -44.12
CA ALA A 208 13.54 -26.66 -45.45
C ALA A 208 12.28 -25.80 -45.62
N ALA A 209 12.54 -24.60 -46.17
CA ALA A 209 11.84 -23.93 -47.26
C ALA A 209 10.37 -23.52 -47.07
N GLY A 210 10.15 -22.20 -46.95
CA GLY A 210 8.90 -21.57 -47.40
C GLY A 210 8.46 -20.34 -46.61
N LYS A 211 8.33 -19.21 -47.33
CA LYS A 211 7.58 -17.98 -46.99
C LYS A 211 8.25 -16.96 -46.06
N ALA A 212 9.04 -16.09 -46.70
CA ALA A 212 9.31 -14.74 -46.23
C ALA A 212 8.07 -13.84 -46.38
N SER A 213 7.27 -13.66 -45.32
CA SER A 213 6.42 -12.46 -45.17
C SER A 213 5.91 -12.17 -43.74
N SER A 214 6.29 -12.94 -42.71
CA SER A 214 5.83 -12.71 -41.31
C SER A 214 6.89 -12.16 -40.34
N ALA A 215 8.17 -12.02 -40.74
CA ALA A 215 9.26 -11.62 -39.84
C ALA A 215 9.32 -10.11 -39.50
N LYS A 216 8.64 -9.23 -40.25
CA LYS A 216 8.68 -7.77 -40.05
C LYS A 216 7.71 -7.25 -38.98
N ALA A 217 6.68 -8.03 -38.62
CA ALA A 217 5.69 -7.64 -37.61
C ALA A 217 6.11 -8.04 -36.18
N ALA A 218 6.86 -9.13 -36.02
CA ALA A 218 7.38 -9.56 -34.72
C ALA A 218 8.51 -8.63 -34.20
N GLY A 219 9.42 -8.18 -35.08
CA GLY A 219 10.52 -7.28 -34.71
C GLY A 219 10.08 -5.89 -34.25
N LYS A 220 9.07 -5.28 -34.91
CA LYS A 220 8.53 -3.97 -34.51
C LYS A 220 7.80 -4.00 -33.17
N THR A 221 7.12 -5.10 -32.86
CA THR A 221 6.39 -5.24 -31.59
C THR A 221 7.36 -5.39 -30.41
N ALA A 222 8.46 -6.13 -30.61
CA ALA A 222 9.52 -6.28 -29.63
C ALA A 222 10.31 -4.97 -29.40
N GLU A 223 10.62 -4.20 -30.46
CA GLU A 223 11.26 -2.89 -30.34
C GLU A 223 10.41 -1.87 -29.60
N VAL A 224 9.10 -1.81 -29.88
CA VAL A 224 8.17 -0.88 -29.21
C VAL A 224 7.95 -1.29 -27.74
N GLN A 225 7.90 -2.59 -27.44
CA GLN A 225 7.84 -3.08 -26.07
C GLN A 225 9.12 -2.78 -25.30
N ASN A 226 10.30 -2.99 -25.90
CA ASN A 226 11.58 -2.66 -25.28
C ASN A 226 11.73 -1.15 -25.04
N LYS A 227 11.27 -0.31 -25.96
CA LYS A 227 11.29 1.15 -25.77
C LYS A 227 10.36 1.58 -24.64
N LYS A 228 9.13 1.05 -24.58
CA LYS A 228 8.21 1.33 -23.46
C LYS A 228 8.72 0.82 -22.11
N LEU A 229 9.45 -0.30 -22.11
CA LEU A 229 10.06 -0.83 -20.89
C LEU A 229 11.23 0.05 -20.43
N ALA A 230 12.08 0.50 -21.36
CA ALA A 230 13.18 1.43 -21.09
C ALA A 230 12.67 2.80 -20.59
N ASP A 231 11.62 3.35 -21.22
CA ASP A 231 11.00 4.61 -20.79
C ASP A 231 10.41 4.49 -19.37
N ARG A 232 9.91 3.30 -18.98
CA ARG A 232 9.43 3.03 -17.62
C ARG A 232 10.56 2.82 -16.62
N GLU A 233 11.66 2.21 -17.05
CA GLU A 233 12.86 2.02 -16.22
C GLU A 233 13.47 3.36 -15.82
N GLN A 234 13.50 4.34 -16.73
CA GLN A 234 13.98 5.71 -16.47
C GLN A 234 13.26 6.40 -15.31
N VAL A 235 11.97 6.08 -15.10
CA VAL A 235 11.17 6.64 -14.00
C VAL A 235 11.77 6.28 -12.62
N TYR A 236 12.49 5.16 -12.53
CA TYR A 236 13.05 4.65 -11.28
C TYR A 236 14.56 4.89 -11.12
N GLU A 237 15.20 5.65 -12.04
CA GLU A 237 16.65 5.90 -12.00
C GLU A 237 17.13 6.46 -10.65
N ASN A 238 16.37 7.39 -10.09
CA ASN A 238 16.68 8.00 -8.79
C ASN A 238 16.57 7.02 -7.59
N TYR A 239 16.09 5.80 -7.82
CA TYR A 239 15.88 4.77 -6.80
C TYR A 239 16.75 3.51 -7.04
N PHE A 240 17.68 3.53 -7.99
CA PHE A 240 18.55 2.37 -8.24
C PHE A 240 19.63 2.16 -7.19
N GLU A 241 20.10 3.23 -6.56
CA GLU A 241 21.05 3.23 -5.45
C GLU A 241 20.59 4.29 -4.45
N TYR A 242 19.55 3.94 -3.69
CA TYR A 242 18.89 4.91 -2.83
C TYR A 242 18.69 4.37 -1.43
N GLU A 243 19.03 5.20 -0.45
CA GLU A 243 18.88 4.96 0.98
C GLU A 243 18.21 6.16 1.66
N GLU A 244 17.27 5.90 2.56
CA GLU A 244 16.68 6.96 3.39
C GLU A 244 16.21 6.41 4.75
N ALA A 245 16.34 7.23 5.80
CA ALA A 245 15.89 6.86 7.14
C ALA A 245 14.38 6.63 7.20
N LEU A 246 13.97 5.50 7.79
CA LEU A 246 12.55 5.09 7.87
C LEU A 246 11.65 6.14 8.53
N LYS A 247 12.19 6.89 9.50
CA LYS A 247 11.44 7.92 10.22
C LYS A 247 11.10 9.15 9.37
N ARG A 248 11.85 9.40 8.29
CA ARG A 248 11.79 10.65 7.52
C ARG A 248 11.32 10.47 6.08
N ILE A 249 11.24 9.24 5.58
CA ILE A 249 10.88 8.97 4.20
C ILE A 249 9.47 9.50 3.86
N PRO A 250 9.33 10.36 2.82
CA PRO A 250 8.03 10.86 2.38
C PRO A 250 7.15 9.79 1.75
N GLY A 251 5.83 9.90 1.95
CA GLY A 251 4.86 8.93 1.42
C GLY A 251 4.90 8.74 -0.11
N HIS A 252 5.04 9.83 -0.88
CA HIS A 252 5.13 9.73 -2.34
C HIS A 252 6.34 8.90 -2.82
N ARG A 253 7.45 8.90 -2.07
CA ARG A 253 8.61 8.06 -2.37
C ARG A 253 8.36 6.60 -2.04
N ILE A 254 7.71 6.31 -0.91
CA ILE A 254 7.25 4.95 -0.58
C ILE A 254 6.39 4.38 -1.71
N LEU A 255 5.41 5.15 -2.20
CA LEU A 255 4.56 4.72 -3.31
C LEU A 255 5.34 4.47 -4.61
N ALA A 256 6.31 5.33 -4.93
CA ALA A 256 7.16 5.16 -6.11
C ALA A 256 8.05 3.91 -6.00
N ILE A 257 8.68 3.70 -4.84
CA ILE A 257 9.53 2.55 -4.54
C ILE A 257 8.72 1.25 -4.59
N ASN A 258 7.55 1.22 -3.94
CA ASN A 258 6.66 0.05 -3.97
C ASN A 258 6.19 -0.28 -5.39
N ARG A 259 5.91 0.75 -6.21
CA ARG A 259 5.58 0.54 -7.63
C ARG A 259 6.78 -0.04 -8.40
N GLY A 260 7.98 0.50 -8.20
CA GLY A 260 9.20 -0.01 -8.83
C GLY A 260 9.52 -1.45 -8.42
N GLU A 261 9.24 -1.82 -7.18
CA GLU A 261 9.36 -3.21 -6.68
C GLU A 261 8.33 -4.14 -7.33
N ALA A 262 7.06 -3.74 -7.37
CA ALA A 262 5.97 -4.51 -7.99
C ALA A 262 6.20 -4.72 -9.49
N GLU A 263 6.73 -3.70 -10.16
CA GLU A 263 7.12 -3.75 -11.58
C GLU A 263 8.46 -4.47 -11.81
N LYS A 264 9.12 -4.94 -10.75
CA LYS A 264 10.40 -5.68 -10.77
C LYS A 264 11.60 -4.88 -11.28
N PHE A 265 11.57 -3.56 -11.20
CA PHE A 265 12.74 -2.70 -11.46
C PHE A 265 13.61 -2.52 -10.22
N LEU A 266 13.02 -2.59 -9.03
CA LEU A 266 13.70 -2.40 -7.76
C LEU A 266 13.66 -3.66 -6.89
N THR A 267 14.63 -3.78 -6.00
CA THR A 267 14.57 -4.60 -4.80
C THR A 267 14.63 -3.69 -3.59
N VAL A 268 13.75 -3.88 -2.62
CA VAL A 268 13.65 -3.04 -1.43
C VAL A 268 13.99 -3.87 -0.21
N LYS A 269 14.75 -3.29 0.71
CA LYS A 269 15.05 -3.89 2.02
C LYS A 269 15.06 -2.84 3.11
N ILE A 270 14.86 -3.30 4.34
CA ILE A 270 15.11 -2.49 5.53
C ILE A 270 16.43 -2.94 6.17
N GLU A 271 17.38 -2.02 6.27
CA GLU A 271 18.61 -2.21 7.03
C GLU A 271 18.41 -1.70 8.46
N ALA A 272 18.32 -2.65 9.39
CA ALA A 272 18.18 -2.38 10.82
C ALA A 272 19.57 -2.30 11.50
N PRO A 273 19.70 -1.60 12.64
CA PRO A 273 20.94 -1.57 13.43
C PRO A 273 21.16 -2.91 14.17
N GLU A 274 21.48 -3.96 13.42
CA GLU A 274 21.52 -5.35 13.88
C GLU A 274 22.44 -5.54 15.11
N GLU A 275 23.63 -4.95 15.10
CA GLU A 275 24.57 -5.08 16.23
C GLU A 275 23.97 -4.58 17.55
N LYS A 276 23.32 -3.42 17.54
CA LYS A 276 22.64 -2.86 18.72
C LYS A 276 21.44 -3.70 19.13
N ILE A 277 20.70 -4.23 18.15
CA ILE A 277 19.55 -5.12 18.40
C ILE A 277 20.01 -6.36 19.15
N LEU A 278 21.03 -7.03 18.62
CA LEU A 278 21.57 -8.26 19.19
C LEU A 278 22.17 -8.01 20.58
N GLU A 279 22.92 -6.92 20.77
CA GLU A 279 23.49 -6.59 22.08
C GLU A 279 22.41 -6.44 23.16
N ARG A 280 21.32 -5.73 22.83
CA ARG A 280 20.18 -5.57 23.74
C ARG A 280 19.41 -6.88 23.94
N LEU A 281 19.23 -7.67 22.88
CA LEU A 281 18.56 -8.96 22.94
C LEU A 281 19.33 -9.94 23.84
N TYR A 282 20.66 -10.00 23.73
CA TYR A 282 21.50 -10.83 24.59
C TYR A 282 21.38 -10.44 26.07
N LYS A 283 21.35 -9.14 26.36
CA LYS A 283 21.16 -8.63 27.72
C LYS A 283 19.77 -9.00 28.26
N ALA A 284 18.73 -8.78 27.47
CA ALA A 284 17.34 -9.02 27.88
C ALA A 284 17.03 -10.53 28.03
N PHE A 285 17.60 -11.39 27.18
CA PHE A 285 17.43 -12.83 27.24
C PHE A 285 18.35 -13.51 28.29
N GLY A 286 19.32 -12.78 28.85
CA GLY A 286 20.24 -13.31 29.85
C GLY A 286 21.38 -14.15 29.27
N CYS A 287 21.79 -13.91 28.02
CA CYS A 287 22.91 -14.63 27.40
C CYS A 287 24.26 -14.34 28.08
N GLY A 288 24.41 -13.21 28.76
CA GLY A 288 25.69 -12.69 29.27
C GLY A 288 26.19 -13.24 30.61
N LYS A 289 25.67 -14.38 31.10
CA LYS A 289 26.32 -15.08 32.22
C LYS A 289 27.49 -15.88 31.64
N ASN A 290 28.73 -15.52 31.97
CA ASN A 290 29.99 -16.21 31.60
C ASN A 290 29.95 -17.70 31.98
N GLY A 291 29.26 -18.50 31.20
CA GLY A 291 28.92 -19.87 31.49
C GLY A 291 28.95 -20.68 30.20
N VAL A 292 29.04 -22.01 30.35
CA VAL A 292 29.30 -22.92 29.22
C VAL A 292 28.22 -22.86 28.13
N MET A 293 27.01 -22.36 28.47
CA MET A 293 25.88 -22.20 27.55
C MET A 293 25.83 -20.88 26.79
N GLU A 294 26.71 -19.92 27.09
CA GLU A 294 26.66 -18.57 26.52
C GLU A 294 26.64 -18.57 25.00
N THR A 295 27.56 -19.30 24.36
CA THR A 295 27.67 -19.37 22.90
C THR A 295 26.39 -19.89 22.26
N LEU A 296 25.84 -20.99 22.79
CA LEU A 296 24.60 -21.59 22.26
C LEU A 296 23.39 -20.66 22.42
N ARG A 297 23.28 -19.95 23.55
CA ARG A 297 22.21 -18.97 23.77
C ARG A 297 22.33 -17.79 22.81
N LYS A 298 23.54 -17.27 22.58
CA LYS A 298 23.79 -16.20 21.60
C LYS A 298 23.43 -16.65 20.19
N GLU A 299 23.88 -17.83 19.76
CA GLU A 299 23.54 -18.39 18.45
C GLU A 299 22.03 -18.56 18.26
N ALA A 300 21.30 -19.02 19.29
CA ALA A 300 19.85 -19.14 19.23
C ALA A 300 19.16 -17.77 19.13
N CYS A 301 19.65 -16.75 19.85
CA CYS A 301 19.15 -15.38 19.73
C CYS A 301 19.42 -14.77 18.35
N GLU A 302 20.60 -14.99 17.77
CA GLU A 302 20.93 -14.52 16.41
C GLU A 302 20.01 -15.16 15.37
N ASP A 303 19.81 -16.47 15.45
CA ASP A 303 18.91 -17.18 14.56
C ASP A 303 17.45 -16.71 14.74
N ALA A 304 16.99 -16.52 15.99
CA ALA A 304 15.68 -15.94 16.27
C ALA A 304 15.50 -14.58 15.60
N TYR A 305 16.49 -13.70 15.76
CA TYR A 305 16.47 -12.37 15.16
C TYR A 305 16.44 -12.45 13.63
N ARG A 306 17.46 -13.05 13.02
CA ARG A 306 17.65 -13.03 11.56
C ARG A 306 16.56 -13.79 10.80
N ARG A 307 16.14 -14.95 11.31
CA ARG A 307 15.23 -15.86 10.58
C ARG A 307 13.75 -15.58 10.87
N LEU A 308 13.41 -15.15 12.08
CA LEU A 308 12.01 -15.09 12.53
C LEU A 308 11.54 -13.66 12.85
N ILE A 309 12.34 -12.87 13.55
CA ILE A 309 11.93 -11.53 14.01
C ILE A 309 12.11 -10.48 12.91
N ALA A 310 13.31 -10.37 12.33
CA ALA A 310 13.63 -9.34 11.35
C ALA A 310 12.72 -9.38 10.11
N PRO A 311 12.46 -10.54 9.46
CA PRO A 311 11.56 -10.58 8.30
C PRO A 311 10.11 -10.22 8.63
N SER A 312 9.64 -10.61 9.83
CA SER A 312 8.30 -10.27 10.33
C SER A 312 8.17 -8.76 10.55
N ILE A 313 9.12 -8.17 11.28
CA ILE A 313 9.13 -6.74 11.61
C ILE A 313 9.34 -5.90 10.36
N GLU A 314 10.20 -6.32 9.44
CA GLU A 314 10.36 -5.65 8.15
C GLU A 314 9.04 -5.58 7.39
N THR A 315 8.31 -6.69 7.30
CA THR A 315 6.99 -6.73 6.65
C THR A 315 6.00 -5.79 7.34
N GLU A 316 5.95 -5.79 8.67
CA GLU A 316 5.08 -4.90 9.45
C GLU A 316 5.40 -3.42 9.21
N ILE A 317 6.68 -3.05 9.24
CA ILE A 317 7.13 -1.67 9.00
C ILE A 317 6.82 -1.25 7.55
N ARG A 318 7.09 -2.12 6.57
CA ARG A 318 6.79 -1.86 5.15
C ARG A 318 5.29 -1.65 4.93
N ASN A 319 4.44 -2.44 5.59
CA ASN A 319 2.99 -2.29 5.53
C ASN A 319 2.54 -0.96 6.16
N ALA A 320 3.02 -0.63 7.36
CA ALA A 320 2.68 0.62 8.03
C ALA A 320 3.12 1.87 7.24
N LEU A 321 4.31 1.83 6.63
CA LEU A 321 4.78 2.90 5.73
C LEU A 321 3.89 3.03 4.49
N THR A 322 3.43 1.90 3.95
CA THR A 322 2.58 1.87 2.77
C THR A 322 1.20 2.44 3.07
N GLU A 323 0.58 2.02 4.18
CA GLU A 323 -0.72 2.51 4.67
C GLU A 323 -0.65 4.03 4.87
N LYS A 324 0.31 4.52 5.65
CA LYS A 324 0.52 5.96 5.87
C LYS A 324 0.72 6.74 4.57
N ALA A 325 1.45 6.16 3.61
CA ALA A 325 1.68 6.79 2.31
C ALA A 325 0.42 6.84 1.44
N GLN A 326 -0.42 5.80 1.51
CA GLN A 326 -1.71 5.73 0.81
C GLN A 326 -2.70 6.71 1.40
N ASP A 327 -2.83 6.76 2.73
CA ASP A 327 -3.73 7.69 3.42
C ASP A 327 -3.39 9.15 3.06
N GLY A 328 -2.11 9.53 3.14
CA GLY A 328 -1.69 10.88 2.76
C GLY A 328 -1.88 11.18 1.26
N ALA A 329 -1.88 10.18 0.39
CA ALA A 329 -2.20 10.38 -1.03
C ALA A 329 -3.71 10.54 -1.25
N LEU A 330 -4.53 9.76 -0.53
CA LEU A 330 -5.99 9.87 -0.56
C LEU A 330 -6.46 11.24 -0.08
N GLU A 331 -5.90 11.78 0.99
CA GLU A 331 -6.22 13.15 1.46
C GLU A 331 -6.02 14.20 0.35
N ILE A 332 -4.95 14.08 -0.42
CA ILE A 332 -4.67 14.97 -1.55
C ILE A 332 -5.67 14.75 -2.69
N PHE A 333 -5.99 13.49 -3.00
CA PHE A 333 -6.97 13.18 -4.04
C PHE A 333 -8.38 13.64 -3.68
N ASP A 334 -8.78 13.49 -2.42
CA ASP A 334 -10.05 13.94 -1.89
C ASP A 334 -10.17 15.45 -1.99
N SER A 335 -9.14 16.18 -1.55
CA SER A 335 -9.10 17.65 -1.66
C SER A 335 -9.19 18.13 -3.11
N ASN A 336 -8.44 17.48 -4.01
CA ASN A 336 -8.48 17.81 -5.44
C ASN A 336 -9.85 17.51 -6.07
N LEU A 337 -10.48 16.38 -5.71
CA LEU A 337 -11.79 16.01 -6.22
C LEU A 337 -12.88 16.93 -5.68
N GLU A 338 -12.84 17.27 -4.39
CA GLU A 338 -13.78 18.22 -3.78
C GLU A 338 -13.72 19.57 -4.50
N GLN A 339 -12.51 20.09 -4.75
CA GLN A 339 -12.35 21.34 -5.51
C GLN A 339 -12.95 21.28 -6.91
N LEU A 340 -12.87 20.13 -7.59
CA LEU A 340 -13.48 19.93 -8.91
C LEU A 340 -15.01 19.87 -8.83
N LEU A 341 -15.56 19.16 -7.84
CA LEU A 341 -17.01 19.01 -7.66
C LEU A 341 -17.69 20.31 -7.20
N MET A 342 -16.96 21.14 -6.45
CA MET A 342 -17.47 22.41 -5.92
C MET A 342 -17.33 23.58 -6.89
N GLN A 343 -16.84 23.35 -8.11
CA GLN A 343 -16.74 24.40 -9.13
C GLN A 343 -18.14 24.94 -9.49
N PRO A 344 -18.34 26.27 -9.50
CA PRO A 344 -19.62 26.85 -9.89
C PRO A 344 -20.01 26.44 -11.32
N PRO A 345 -21.25 25.97 -11.55
CA PRO A 345 -21.69 25.58 -12.89
C PRO A 345 -21.93 26.80 -13.79
N VAL A 346 -21.66 26.64 -15.09
CA VAL A 346 -21.97 27.66 -16.11
C VAL A 346 -23.41 27.47 -16.60
N ALA A 347 -24.36 28.11 -15.92
CA ALA A 347 -25.79 27.99 -16.24
C ALA A 347 -26.22 28.88 -17.42
N GLY A 348 -27.16 28.39 -18.23
CA GLY A 348 -27.83 29.18 -19.26
C GLY A 348 -26.98 29.52 -20.49
N LYS A 349 -25.89 28.77 -20.73
CA LYS A 349 -24.97 28.98 -21.86
C LYS A 349 -24.94 27.77 -22.77
N THR A 350 -24.87 28.01 -24.08
CA THR A 350 -24.53 27.00 -25.07
C THR A 350 -23.01 26.82 -25.08
N VAL A 351 -22.54 25.59 -24.89
CA VAL A 351 -21.12 25.26 -24.75
C VAL A 351 -20.66 24.42 -25.93
N LEU A 352 -19.51 24.77 -26.50
CA LEU A 352 -18.79 23.89 -27.43
C LEU A 352 -17.66 23.21 -26.65
N GLY A 353 -17.83 21.93 -26.35
CA GLY A 353 -16.78 21.08 -25.80
C GLY A 353 -15.75 20.75 -26.87
N TRP A 354 -14.48 20.90 -26.52
CA TRP A 354 -13.32 20.61 -27.36
C TRP A 354 -12.42 19.64 -26.61
N ASP A 355 -12.35 18.40 -27.09
CA ASP A 355 -11.45 17.36 -26.63
C ASP A 355 -10.18 17.35 -27.51
N PRO A 356 -9.03 17.85 -27.01
CA PRO A 356 -7.81 17.96 -27.79
C PRO A 356 -7.21 16.60 -28.14
N ALA A 357 -6.74 16.46 -29.38
CA ALA A 357 -5.85 15.35 -29.74
C ALA A 357 -5.03 15.66 -30.99
N PHE A 358 -3.84 15.05 -31.08
CA PHE A 358 -2.99 15.12 -32.27
C PHE A 358 -3.51 14.21 -33.40
N ARG A 359 -3.14 12.92 -33.37
CA ARG A 359 -3.35 11.99 -34.50
C ARG A 359 -4.82 11.68 -34.78
N THR A 360 -5.64 11.58 -33.73
CA THR A 360 -7.06 11.21 -33.85
C THR A 360 -7.97 12.40 -34.14
N GLY A 361 -7.41 13.62 -34.25
CA GLY A 361 -8.18 14.86 -34.41
C GLY A 361 -8.85 15.30 -33.10
N CYS A 362 -9.07 16.61 -32.98
CA CYS A 362 -9.82 17.17 -31.85
C CYS A 362 -11.32 16.91 -32.07
N LYS A 363 -12.01 16.41 -31.05
CA LYS A 363 -13.46 16.14 -31.11
C LYS A 363 -14.21 17.31 -30.52
N LEU A 364 -15.24 17.73 -31.23
CA LEU A 364 -16.11 18.83 -30.84
C LEU A 364 -17.50 18.28 -30.55
N ALA A 365 -18.14 18.81 -29.51
CA ALA A 365 -19.53 18.59 -29.20
C ALA A 365 -20.19 19.90 -28.78
N VAL A 366 -21.31 20.26 -29.38
CA VAL A 366 -22.10 21.42 -28.97
C VAL A 366 -23.21 20.95 -28.06
N VAL A 367 -23.30 21.52 -26.86
CA VAL A 367 -24.39 21.28 -25.91
C VAL A 367 -25.13 22.57 -25.62
N ASP A 368 -26.45 22.49 -25.53
CA ASP A 368 -27.29 23.64 -25.21
C ASP A 368 -27.31 23.95 -23.70
N ALA A 369 -28.08 24.97 -23.32
CA ALA A 369 -28.23 25.40 -21.93
C ALA A 369 -28.86 24.35 -21.00
N THR A 370 -29.50 23.31 -21.54
CA THR A 370 -30.07 22.18 -20.79
C THR A 370 -29.12 20.99 -20.69
N GLY A 371 -28.00 21.03 -21.43
CA GLY A 371 -27.05 19.92 -21.56
C GLY A 371 -27.37 18.97 -22.71
N GLN A 372 -28.35 19.28 -23.56
CA GLN A 372 -28.67 18.46 -24.72
C GLN A 372 -27.59 18.62 -25.81
N VAL A 373 -27.10 17.50 -26.34
CA VAL A 373 -26.15 17.51 -27.46
C VAL A 373 -26.88 17.93 -28.74
N LEU A 374 -26.41 19.01 -29.36
CA LEU A 374 -26.95 19.57 -30.60
C LEU A 374 -26.20 19.12 -31.84
N ASP A 375 -24.87 19.00 -31.77
CA ASP A 375 -24.02 18.67 -32.91
C ASP A 375 -22.65 18.13 -32.45
N THR A 376 -21.98 17.39 -33.33
CA THR A 376 -20.61 16.91 -33.11
C THR A 376 -19.77 17.05 -34.36
N ALA A 377 -18.46 17.21 -34.19
CA ALA A 377 -17.52 17.25 -35.31
C ALA A 377 -16.14 16.73 -34.91
N VAL A 378 -15.33 16.36 -35.89
CA VAL A 378 -13.91 16.08 -35.70
C VAL A 378 -13.11 17.01 -36.60
N ILE A 379 -12.16 17.73 -36.02
CA ILE A 379 -11.29 18.68 -36.72
C ILE A 379 -9.83 18.30 -36.51
N TYR A 380 -8.96 18.79 -37.39
CA TYR A 380 -7.53 18.47 -37.36
C TYR A 380 -6.65 19.74 -37.33
N PRO A 381 -6.81 20.61 -36.33
CA PRO A 381 -6.15 21.91 -36.29
C PRO A 381 -4.66 21.84 -35.95
N THR A 382 -4.23 20.78 -35.26
CA THR A 382 -2.87 20.59 -34.75
C THR A 382 -2.07 19.59 -35.60
N ALA A 383 -0.80 19.39 -35.23
CA ALA A 383 0.04 18.36 -35.85
C ALA A 383 -0.63 16.96 -35.71
N PRO A 384 -0.50 16.08 -36.72
CA PRO A 384 0.33 16.22 -37.91
C PRO A 384 -0.35 16.91 -39.11
N GLN A 385 -1.69 17.07 -39.13
CA GLN A 385 -2.37 17.58 -40.33
C GLN A 385 -2.39 19.11 -40.45
N MET A 386 -2.39 19.85 -39.34
CA MET A 386 -2.33 21.33 -39.30
C MET A 386 -3.40 22.03 -40.18
N LYS A 387 -4.61 21.47 -40.26
CA LYS A 387 -5.73 21.98 -41.06
C LYS A 387 -6.47 23.11 -40.34
N VAL A 388 -5.76 24.18 -40.00
CA VAL A 388 -6.29 25.30 -39.20
C VAL A 388 -7.46 25.99 -39.91
N ALA A 389 -7.30 26.42 -41.17
CA ALA A 389 -8.35 27.15 -41.89
C ALA A 389 -9.64 26.32 -42.11
N GLU A 390 -9.52 25.01 -42.28
CA GLU A 390 -10.67 24.09 -42.37
C GLU A 390 -11.38 24.00 -41.03
N SER A 391 -10.61 23.90 -39.94
CA SER A 391 -11.13 23.86 -38.57
C SER A 391 -11.84 25.17 -38.20
N GLU A 392 -11.29 26.33 -38.56
CA GLU A 392 -11.93 27.64 -38.36
C GLU A 392 -13.29 27.74 -39.06
N ARG A 393 -13.44 27.20 -40.29
CA ARG A 393 -14.74 27.16 -40.99
C ARG A 393 -15.77 26.30 -40.26
N VAL A 394 -15.33 25.17 -39.69
CA VAL A 394 -16.21 24.31 -38.88
C VAL A 394 -16.64 25.04 -37.60
N LEU A 395 -15.72 25.74 -36.94
CA LEU A 395 -16.03 26.56 -35.77
C LEU A 395 -17.02 27.67 -36.10
N ASP A 396 -16.82 28.40 -37.20
CA ASP A 396 -17.76 29.44 -37.62
C ASP A 396 -19.17 28.88 -37.83
N ARG A 397 -19.29 27.76 -38.54
CA ARG A 397 -20.57 27.07 -38.75
C ARG A 397 -21.26 26.69 -37.44
N LEU A 398 -20.53 26.09 -36.49
CA LEU A 398 -21.09 25.64 -35.21
C LEU A 398 -21.48 26.83 -34.32
N ILE A 399 -20.60 27.82 -34.21
CA ILE A 399 -20.82 29.02 -33.39
C ILE A 399 -22.02 29.81 -33.90
N ASP A 400 -22.14 30.02 -35.22
CA ASP A 400 -23.24 30.81 -35.79
C ASP A 400 -24.57 30.10 -35.73
N ARG A 401 -24.58 28.77 -35.98
CA ARG A 401 -25.82 27.98 -35.98
C ARG A 401 -26.41 27.84 -34.57
N TYR A 402 -25.56 27.61 -33.57
CA TYR A 402 -26.03 27.27 -32.22
C TYR A 402 -25.83 28.41 -31.20
N HIS A 403 -25.35 29.57 -31.65
CA HIS A 403 -25.09 30.73 -30.80
C HIS A 403 -24.22 30.38 -29.59
N VAL A 404 -23.14 29.63 -29.83
CA VAL A 404 -22.19 29.17 -28.80
C VAL A 404 -21.69 30.38 -28.00
N ASN A 405 -21.72 30.27 -26.67
CA ASN A 405 -21.24 31.32 -25.78
C ASN A 405 -19.81 31.07 -25.31
N VAL A 406 -19.47 29.80 -25.07
CA VAL A 406 -18.18 29.41 -24.49
C VAL A 406 -17.65 28.14 -25.13
N ILE A 407 -16.33 28.10 -25.36
CA ILE A 407 -15.58 26.93 -25.78
C ILE A 407 -14.90 26.34 -24.54
N SER A 408 -15.23 25.10 -24.20
CA SER A 408 -14.63 24.36 -23.09
C SER A 408 -13.54 23.44 -23.64
N VAL A 409 -12.29 23.64 -23.24
CA VAL A 409 -11.14 22.92 -23.80
C VAL A 409 -10.54 21.99 -22.74
N GLY A 410 -10.44 20.69 -23.06
CA GLY A 410 -9.78 19.71 -22.18
C GLY A 410 -8.30 20.06 -21.95
N ASN A 411 -7.79 19.78 -20.75
CA ASN A 411 -6.41 20.07 -20.36
C ASN A 411 -5.40 18.94 -20.66
N GLY A 412 -5.77 17.97 -21.50
CA GLY A 412 -4.92 16.82 -21.83
C GLY A 412 -3.91 17.03 -22.94
N THR A 413 -3.71 15.94 -23.69
CA THR A 413 -2.73 15.89 -24.78
C THR A 413 -3.12 16.82 -25.91
N ALA A 414 -2.19 17.66 -26.38
CA ALA A 414 -2.43 18.70 -27.39
C ALA A 414 -3.30 19.89 -26.93
N SER A 415 -3.52 20.06 -25.63
CA SER A 415 -4.32 21.16 -25.07
C SER A 415 -3.68 22.53 -25.34
N ARG A 416 -2.36 22.67 -25.15
CA ARG A 416 -1.61 23.90 -25.44
C ARG A 416 -1.71 24.32 -26.90
N GLU A 417 -1.52 23.38 -27.82
CA GLU A 417 -1.62 23.62 -29.26
C GLU A 417 -3.06 23.97 -29.67
N SER A 418 -4.04 23.30 -29.06
CA SER A 418 -5.47 23.61 -29.29
C SER A 418 -5.84 24.99 -28.76
N GLU A 419 -5.36 25.35 -27.57
CA GLU A 419 -5.57 26.67 -26.96
C GLU A 419 -5.00 27.77 -27.86
N GLN A 420 -3.80 27.59 -28.41
CA GLN A 420 -3.21 28.56 -29.33
C GLN A 420 -4.09 28.78 -30.57
N VAL A 421 -4.61 27.70 -31.17
CA VAL A 421 -5.52 27.78 -32.32
C VAL A 421 -6.81 28.51 -31.96
N ILE A 422 -7.40 28.22 -30.79
CA ILE A 422 -8.62 28.87 -30.32
C ILE A 422 -8.37 30.35 -30.05
N SER A 423 -7.27 30.70 -29.39
CA SER A 423 -6.87 32.09 -29.11
C SER A 423 -6.70 32.89 -30.40
N ASP A 424 -6.01 32.32 -31.40
CA ASP A 424 -5.80 32.99 -32.68
C ASP A 424 -7.07 33.11 -33.51
N TYR A 425 -7.98 32.13 -33.42
CA TYR A 425 -9.33 32.23 -33.98
C TYR A 425 -10.14 33.35 -33.31
N LEU A 426 -10.12 33.43 -31.98
CA LEU A 426 -10.86 34.42 -31.21
C LEU A 426 -10.37 35.86 -31.45
N LYS A 427 -9.08 36.06 -31.76
CA LYS A 427 -8.55 37.38 -32.18
C LYS A 427 -9.08 37.83 -33.55
N LYS A 428 -9.41 36.90 -34.44
CA LYS A 428 -9.91 37.20 -35.80
C LYS A 428 -11.43 37.41 -35.81
N THR A 429 -12.15 36.71 -34.94
CA THR A 429 -13.61 36.76 -34.89
C THR A 429 -14.11 37.97 -34.11
N LYS A 430 -15.25 38.54 -34.51
CA LYS A 430 -15.97 39.57 -33.75
C LYS A 430 -17.11 39.00 -32.89
N LYS A 431 -17.22 37.67 -32.84
CA LYS A 431 -18.30 36.97 -32.15
C LYS A 431 -18.05 37.01 -30.62
N PRO A 432 -19.11 37.16 -29.79
CA PRO A 432 -18.98 37.24 -28.33
C PRO A 432 -18.79 35.85 -27.72
N VAL A 433 -17.73 35.14 -28.12
CA VAL A 433 -17.38 33.79 -27.65
C VAL A 433 -16.12 33.87 -26.81
N GLN A 434 -16.13 33.15 -25.68
CA GLN A 434 -14.97 33.02 -24.80
C GLN A 434 -14.50 31.56 -24.75
N TYR A 435 -13.33 31.31 -24.19
CA TYR A 435 -12.88 29.95 -23.92
C TYR A 435 -12.49 29.77 -22.45
N VAL A 436 -12.58 28.54 -21.98
CA VAL A 436 -12.14 28.12 -20.65
C VAL A 436 -11.45 26.77 -20.75
N ILE A 437 -10.38 26.59 -19.99
CA ILE A 437 -9.72 25.29 -19.85
C ILE A 437 -10.42 24.50 -18.75
N VAL A 438 -10.75 23.25 -19.04
CA VAL A 438 -11.41 22.33 -18.10
C VAL A 438 -10.59 21.08 -17.88
N ASN A 439 -10.78 20.45 -16.72
CA ASN A 439 -10.18 19.16 -16.43
C ASN A 439 -10.85 18.06 -17.25
N GLU A 440 -10.08 17.28 -18.01
CA GLU A 440 -10.61 16.15 -18.79
C GLU A 440 -10.63 14.82 -18.01
N ALA A 441 -10.19 14.83 -16.75
CA ALA A 441 -10.18 13.64 -15.90
C ALA A 441 -11.59 13.01 -15.85
N GLY A 442 -11.66 11.73 -16.19
CA GLY A 442 -12.91 10.96 -16.23
C GLY A 442 -13.65 11.00 -17.58
N ALA A 443 -13.34 11.92 -18.50
CA ALA A 443 -14.03 11.99 -19.80
C ALA A 443 -13.83 10.72 -20.64
N SER A 444 -12.60 10.18 -20.68
CA SER A 444 -12.29 8.91 -21.37
C SER A 444 -12.92 7.69 -20.68
N VAL A 445 -13.11 7.75 -19.36
CA VAL A 445 -13.77 6.66 -18.62
C VAL A 445 -15.27 6.69 -18.90
N TYR A 446 -15.87 7.88 -18.90
CA TYR A 446 -17.27 8.10 -19.24
C TYR A 446 -17.59 7.61 -20.66
N SER A 447 -16.77 7.99 -21.65
CA SER A 447 -17.00 7.60 -23.06
C SER A 447 -16.90 6.09 -23.31
N ALA A 448 -16.20 5.36 -22.45
CA ALA A 448 -16.10 3.89 -22.49
C ALA A 448 -17.10 3.18 -21.56
N SER A 449 -17.90 3.94 -20.81
CA SER A 449 -18.87 3.39 -19.85
C SER A 449 -20.24 3.15 -20.50
N ALA A 450 -21.03 2.24 -19.94
CA ALA A 450 -22.41 1.99 -20.36
C ALA A 450 -23.35 3.21 -20.24
N ALA A 451 -22.96 4.24 -19.48
CA ALA A 451 -23.72 5.48 -19.40
C ALA A 451 -23.35 6.45 -20.55
N GLY A 452 -22.15 6.32 -21.12
CA GLY A 452 -21.65 7.17 -22.21
C GLY A 452 -21.76 6.56 -23.60
N THR A 453 -21.90 5.24 -23.69
CA THR A 453 -22.19 4.47 -24.91
C THR A 453 -23.66 4.09 -24.95
#